data_AF-A0A848XQH9-F1
#
_entry.id   AF-A0A848XQH9-F1
#
_cell.length_a   1.000
_cell.length_b   1.000
_cell.length_c   1.000
_cell.angle_alpha   90.00
_cell.angle_beta   90.00
_cell.angle_gamma   90.00
#
_symmetry.space_group_name_H-M   'P 1'
#
loop_
_entity.id
_entity.type
_entity.pdbx_description
1 polymer ?
#
loop_
_entity_poly.entity_id
_entity_poly.type
_entity_poly.pdbx_seq_one_letter_code
_entity_poly.pdbx_strand_id
1 'polypeptide(L)'
;FTQPVERKYNAAWIFKRARGQGVIQRYEGLEYILAEFGPWICGLELNPIGSPRRDWKNVLVGDGMVIIRHPDRETAIRMRNHVQAHLHIVAG
;
A
#
# COMPACT_ATOMS: atom_id res chain seq x y z
N PHE A 1 27.49 16.81 -19.47
CA PHE A 1 27.48 15.40 -19.08
C PHE A 1 26.03 14.92 -19.08
N THR A 2 25.72 13.87 -19.83
CA THR A 2 24.39 13.26 -19.84
C THR A 2 24.57 11.76 -19.65
N GLN A 3 23.96 11.20 -18.60
CA GLN A 3 23.99 9.76 -18.34
C GLN A 3 22.81 9.10 -19.06
N PRO A 4 22.98 7.94 -19.70
CA PRO A 4 21.87 7.20 -20.27
C PRO A 4 20.90 6.77 -19.17
N VAL A 5 19.62 7.13 -19.30
CA VAL A 5 18.55 6.74 -18.38
C VAL A 5 17.71 5.64 -19.02
N GLU A 6 17.58 4.52 -18.33
CA GLU A 6 16.72 3.41 -18.73
C GLU A 6 15.53 3.27 -17.77
N ARG A 7 14.30 3.26 -18.31
CA ARG A 7 13.09 3.02 -17.51
C ARG A 7 12.88 1.53 -17.26
N LYS A 8 13.40 1.05 -16.14
CA LYS A 8 13.33 -0.38 -15.74
C LYS A 8 11.98 -0.81 -15.15
N TYR A 9 11.26 0.12 -14.51
CA TYR A 9 10.04 -0.20 -13.77
C TYR A 9 8.97 0.86 -13.93
N ASN A 10 7.73 0.42 -13.78
CA ASN A 10 6.59 1.25 -13.42
C ASN A 10 6.33 1.05 -11.92
N ALA A 11 6.01 2.12 -11.19
CA ALA A 11 5.75 2.06 -9.76
C ALA A 11 4.37 2.65 -9.44
N ALA A 12 3.76 2.17 -8.35
CA ALA A 12 2.53 2.74 -7.82
C ALA A 12 2.59 2.85 -6.30
N TRP A 13 2.04 3.94 -5.78
CA TRP A 13 1.87 4.20 -4.35
C TRP A 13 0.38 4.13 -4.02
N ILE A 14 0.02 3.28 -3.06
CA ILE A 14 -1.35 3.04 -2.65
C ILE A 14 -1.49 3.46 -1.19
N PHE A 15 -2.15 4.59 -0.96
CA PHE A 15 -2.49 5.07 0.37
C PHE A 15 -3.82 4.46 0.85
N LYS A 16 -3.85 4.01 2.10
CA LYS A 16 -5.00 3.38 2.74
C LYS A 16 -5.35 4.15 4.02
N ARG A 17 -6.62 4.50 4.16
CA ARG A 17 -7.19 5.00 5.42
C ARG A 17 -7.93 3.86 6.10
N ALA A 18 -7.83 3.79 7.43
CA ALA A 18 -8.54 2.80 8.20
C ALA A 18 -10.05 3.06 8.14
N ARG A 19 -10.79 1.96 8.02
CA ARG A 19 -12.26 1.92 8.13
C ARG A 19 -12.63 1.85 9.61
N GLY A 20 -13.64 2.60 10.03
CA GLY A 20 -14.01 2.72 11.44
C GLY A 20 -13.23 3.82 12.17
N GLN A 21 -13.23 3.77 13.49
CA GLN A 21 -12.67 4.79 14.40
C GLN A 21 -11.92 4.12 15.55
N GLY A 22 -11.20 4.88 16.37
CA GLY A 22 -10.52 4.32 17.54
C GLY A 22 -9.14 3.75 17.19
N VAL A 23 -8.88 2.50 17.57
CA VAL A 23 -7.56 1.87 17.43
C VAL A 23 -7.54 0.87 16.27
N ILE A 24 -6.39 0.71 15.62
CA ILE A 24 -6.24 -0.31 14.57
C ILE A 24 -6.36 -1.70 15.20
N GLN A 25 -7.23 -2.54 14.67
CA GLN A 25 -7.51 -3.87 15.20
C GLN A 25 -6.96 -4.99 14.32
N ARG A 26 -7.01 -4.83 13.00
CA ARG A 26 -6.61 -5.86 12.03
C ARG A 26 -6.35 -5.30 10.65
N TYR A 27 -5.72 -6.13 9.82
CA TYR A 27 -5.60 -5.94 8.38
C TYR A 27 -6.41 -7.03 7.68
N GLU A 28 -7.15 -6.67 6.64
CA GLU A 28 -7.90 -7.62 5.81
C GLU A 28 -7.27 -7.65 4.41
N GLY A 29 -7.08 -8.86 3.87
CA GLY A 29 -6.52 -9.09 2.53
C GLY A 29 -4.99 -8.99 2.43
N LEU A 30 -4.30 -8.68 3.54
CA LEU A 30 -2.85 -8.49 3.53
C LEU A 30 -2.08 -9.78 3.21
N GLU A 31 -2.46 -10.89 3.83
CA GLU A 31 -1.79 -12.18 3.68
C GLU A 31 -1.81 -12.64 2.22
N TYR A 32 -2.97 -12.53 1.57
CA TYR A 32 -3.15 -12.87 0.16
C TYR A 32 -2.31 -11.96 -0.76
N ILE A 33 -2.28 -10.65 -0.48
CA ILE A 33 -1.46 -9.69 -1.23
C ILE A 33 0.03 -9.99 -1.08
N LEU A 34 0.49 -10.35 0.12
CA LEU A 34 1.89 -10.71 0.36
C LEU A 34 2.26 -12.01 -0.36
N ALA A 35 1.35 -13.00 -0.35
CA ALA A 35 1.56 -14.26 -1.05
C ALA A 35 1.63 -14.08 -2.58
N GLU A 36 0.74 -13.27 -3.16
CA GLU A 36 0.67 -13.08 -4.62
C GLU A 36 1.72 -12.09 -5.14
N PHE A 37 1.96 -10.99 -4.43
CA PHE A 37 2.74 -9.86 -4.93
C PHE A 37 4.03 -9.56 -4.16
N GLY A 38 4.35 -10.33 -3.11
CA GLY A 38 5.50 -10.09 -2.22
C GLY A 38 6.80 -9.65 -2.92
N PRO A 39 7.29 -10.36 -3.96
CA PRO A 39 8.52 -10.00 -4.67
C PRO A 39 8.52 -8.61 -5.34
N TRP A 40 7.33 -8.06 -5.58
CA TRP A 40 7.11 -6.80 -6.28
C TRP A 40 6.69 -5.65 -5.34
N ILE A 41 6.53 -5.93 -4.04
CA ILE A 41 6.29 -4.92 -3.00
C ILE A 41 7.64 -4.36 -2.55
N CYS A 42 7.84 -3.07 -2.79
CA CYS A 42 9.06 -2.35 -2.39
C CYS A 42 8.95 -1.72 -1.01
N GLY A 43 7.73 -1.51 -0.53
CA GLY A 43 7.46 -0.86 0.74
C GLY A 43 6.05 -1.19 1.22
N LEU A 44 5.95 -1.51 2.51
CA LEU A 44 4.70 -1.79 3.19
C LEU A 44 4.78 -1.12 4.56
N GLU A 45 4.03 -0.03 4.72
CA GLU A 45 3.96 0.73 5.96
C GLU A 45 2.50 0.75 6.40
N LEU A 46 2.16 -0.02 7.42
CA LEU A 46 0.82 -0.04 8.00
C LEU A 46 0.90 0.44 9.45
N ASN A 47 -0.08 1.24 9.90
CA ASN A 47 -0.21 1.57 11.30
C ASN A 47 -0.34 0.29 12.13
N PRO A 48 0.49 0.08 13.16
CA PRO A 48 0.47 -1.14 13.97
C PRO A 48 -0.90 -1.41 14.59
N ILE A 49 -1.28 -2.68 14.73
CA ILE A 49 -2.42 -3.08 15.56
C ILE A 49 -2.20 -2.54 16.99
N GLY A 50 -3.25 -1.95 17.57
CA GLY A 50 -3.22 -1.26 18.86
C GLY A 50 -2.88 0.23 18.78
N SER A 51 -2.38 0.72 17.65
CA SER A 51 -2.13 2.16 17.46
C SER A 51 -3.43 2.94 17.21
N PRO A 52 -3.52 4.21 17.63
CA PRO A 52 -4.65 5.06 17.26
C PRO A 52 -4.74 5.24 15.75
N ARG A 53 -5.96 5.22 15.22
CA ARG A 53 -6.24 5.67 13.85
C ARG A 53 -5.76 7.11 13.67
N ARG A 54 -5.04 7.36 12.58
CA ARG A 54 -4.48 8.67 12.26
C ARG A 54 -5.59 9.68 11.97
N ASP A 55 -5.46 10.88 12.55
CA ASP A 55 -6.32 12.01 12.22
C ASP A 55 -6.03 12.50 10.80
N TRP A 56 -7.03 12.46 9.94
CA TRP A 56 -6.92 12.88 8.55
C TRP A 56 -6.52 14.34 8.37
N LYS A 57 -6.77 15.19 9.36
CA LYS A 57 -6.36 16.60 9.34
C LYS A 57 -4.87 16.78 9.54
N ASN A 58 -4.21 15.80 10.17
CA ASN A 58 -2.81 15.89 10.56
C ASN A 58 -1.87 15.07 9.67
N VAL A 59 -2.40 14.22 8.76
CA VAL A 59 -1.57 13.33 7.94
C VAL A 59 -2.12 13.10 6.53
N LEU A 60 -1.22 13.21 5.54
CA LEU A 60 -1.50 13.06 4.11
C LEU A 60 -1.65 11.59 3.67
N VAL A 61 -0.81 10.71 4.21
CA VAL A 61 -0.62 9.31 3.78
C VAL A 61 -1.76 8.39 4.25
N GLY A 62 -2.53 8.79 5.27
CA GLY A 62 -3.51 7.91 5.92
C GLY A 62 -2.86 6.91 6.89
N ASP A 63 -3.53 5.78 7.13
CA ASP A 63 -3.14 4.74 8.09
C ASP A 63 -2.23 3.66 7.49
N GLY A 64 -2.01 3.67 6.18
CA GLY A 64 -1.01 2.82 5.57
C GLY A 64 -0.68 3.16 4.13
N MET A 65 0.45 2.65 3.67
CA MET A 65 1.01 2.83 2.35
C MET A 65 1.57 1.51 1.84
N VAL A 66 1.29 1.20 0.59
CA VAL A 66 1.94 0.11 -0.16
C VAL A 66 2.62 0.70 -1.38
N ILE A 67 3.88 0.35 -1.59
CA ILE A 67 4.67 0.71 -2.75
C ILE A 67 4.93 -0.56 -3.54
N ILE A 68 4.50 -0.60 -4.80
CA ILE A 68 4.78 -1.70 -5.72
C ILE A 68 5.58 -1.21 -6.92
N ARG A 69 6.34 -2.12 -7.54
CA ARG A 69 6.97 -1.89 -8.85
C ARG A 69 6.87 -3.11 -9.73
N HIS A 70 6.77 -2.91 -11.05
CA HIS A 70 6.84 -3.99 -12.03
C HIS A 70 7.41 -3.48 -13.36
N PRO A 71 8.23 -4.25 -14.10
CA PRO A 71 8.75 -3.83 -15.40
C PRO A 71 7.63 -3.67 -16.44
N ASP A 72 6.67 -4.60 -16.44
CA ASP A 72 5.46 -4.49 -17.25
C ASP A 72 4.43 -3.52 -16.62
N ARG A 73 3.92 -2.59 -17.43
CA ARG A 73 3.03 -1.50 -16.99
C ARG A 73 1.64 -2.01 -16.64
N GLU A 74 1.09 -2.92 -17.43
CA GLU A 74 -0.28 -3.42 -17.22
C GLU A 74 -0.36 -4.24 -15.94
N THR A 75 0.68 -5.04 -15.67
CA THR A 75 0.83 -5.78 -14.43
C THR A 75 0.94 -4.84 -13.23
N ALA A 76 1.72 -3.76 -13.30
CA ALA A 76 1.77 -2.75 -12.23
C ALA A 76 0.38 -2.14 -11.95
N ILE A 77 -0.41 -1.84 -12.99
CA ILE A 77 -1.77 -1.31 -12.85
C ILE A 77 -2.71 -2.34 -12.21
N ARG A 78 -2.65 -3.61 -12.67
CA ARG A 78 -3.47 -4.70 -12.12
C ARG A 78 -3.18 -4.92 -10.63
N MET A 79 -1.90 -5.01 -10.27
CA MET A 79 -1.46 -5.14 -8.89
C MET A 79 -1.94 -3.98 -8.03
N ARG A 80 -1.75 -2.72 -8.49
CA ARG A 80 -2.24 -1.52 -7.80
C ARG A 80 -3.74 -1.61 -7.53
N ASN A 81 -4.52 -1.96 -8.56
CA ASN A 81 -5.97 -2.06 -8.45
C ASN A 81 -6.38 -3.16 -7.46
N HIS A 82 -5.69 -4.30 -7.48
CA HIS A 82 -5.93 -5.40 -6.55
C HIS A 82 -5.66 -4.97 -5.10
N VAL A 83 -4.50 -4.37 -4.82
CA VAL A 83 -4.18 -3.84 -3.47
C VAL A 83 -5.20 -2.79 -3.03
N GLN A 84 -5.59 -1.88 -3.93
CA GLN A 84 -6.59 -0.87 -3.64
C GLN A 84 -7.94 -1.49 -3.27
N ALA A 85 -8.39 -2.52 -3.98
CA ALA A 85 -9.67 -3.17 -3.79
C ALA A 85 -9.71 -4.07 -2.55
N HIS A 86 -8.63 -4.77 -2.23
CA HIS A 86 -8.66 -5.87 -1.26
C HIS A 86 -7.91 -5.61 0.05
N LEU A 87 -6.96 -4.68 0.10
CA LEU A 87 -6.31 -4.34 1.36
C LEU A 87 -7.18 -3.39 2.18
N HIS A 88 -7.54 -3.77 3.40
CA HIS A 88 -8.24 -2.89 4.34
C HIS A 88 -7.55 -2.84 5.68
N ILE A 89 -7.44 -1.64 6.24
CA ILE A 89 -7.04 -1.42 7.63
C ILE A 89 -8.33 -1.16 8.39
N VAL A 90 -8.56 -1.89 9.48
CA VAL A 90 -9.80 -1.76 10.25
C VAL A 90 -9.49 -1.23 11.64
N ALA A 91 -10.24 -0.21 12.04
CA ALA A 91 -10.22 0.38 13.36
C ALA A 91 -11.58 0.22 14.04
N GLY A 92 -11.58 0.01 15.35
CA GLY A 92 -12.78 -0.06 16.19
C GLY A 92 -12.47 0.16 17.65
#